data_AF-A0A4Z1JLJ3-F1
#
_entry.id   AF-A0A4Z1JLJ3-F1
#
_cell.length_a   1.000
_cell.length_b   1.000
_cell.length_c   1.000
_cell.angle_alpha   90.00
_cell.angle_beta   90.00
_cell.angle_gamma   90.00
#
_symmetry.space_group_name_H-M   'P 1'
#
loop_
_entity.id
_entity.type
_entity.pdbx_description
1 polymer ?
#
loop_
_entity_poly.entity_id
_entity_poly.type
_entity_poly.pdbx_seq_one_letter_code
_entity_poly.pdbx_strand_id
1 'polypeptide(L)'
;MGWINLKKNRNVTPKVESRFEEDLKATTENAENVSLNEYSRPQRYPFVSPKVSDSQLPFIPATEVRKGTSSEVGGLLIVIDEVVYDCTEFATEHPGGEGILEGFAGSECSWQFWQFHGMKEMEVGRILRVGRTKGVMNKYAEPVKWVGLKTLGDNDW
;
A
#
# COMPACT_ATOMS: atom_id res chain seq x y z
N MET A 1 -13.34 -1.16 -28.68
CA MET A 1 -13.07 0.18 -28.11
C MET A 1 -14.39 0.90 -27.89
N GLY A 2 -15.09 0.60 -26.79
CA GLY A 2 -16.44 1.14 -26.52
C GLY A 2 -16.47 1.80 -25.16
N TRP A 3 -16.31 3.12 -25.12
CA TRP A 3 -16.52 3.97 -23.95
C TRP A 3 -17.77 4.82 -24.19
N ILE A 4 -18.36 5.33 -23.10
CA ILE A 4 -19.49 6.27 -22.93
C ILE A 4 -20.94 5.78 -23.05
N ASN A 5 -21.63 5.67 -21.90
CA ASN A 5 -22.71 6.61 -21.62
C ASN A 5 -23.03 6.72 -20.12
N LEU A 6 -22.87 7.94 -19.61
CA LEU A 6 -23.11 8.37 -18.24
C LEU A 6 -24.49 9.00 -18.16
N LYS A 7 -25.43 8.42 -17.41
CA LYS A 7 -26.64 9.11 -16.95
C LYS A 7 -27.02 8.63 -15.55
N LYS A 8 -26.91 9.51 -14.57
CA LYS A 8 -27.84 9.52 -13.44
C LYS A 8 -27.99 10.93 -12.85
N ASN A 9 -29.16 11.50 -13.10
CA ASN A 9 -29.73 12.63 -12.37
C ASN A 9 -29.70 12.38 -10.88
N ARG A 10 -29.29 13.36 -10.08
CA ARG A 10 -29.83 13.63 -8.75
C ARG A 10 -29.81 15.14 -8.47
N ASN A 11 -31.01 15.73 -8.44
CA ASN A 11 -31.28 16.94 -7.68
C ASN A 11 -31.21 16.59 -6.18
N VAL A 12 -30.70 17.50 -5.35
CA VAL A 12 -31.20 17.89 -4.00
C VAL A 12 -30.19 18.87 -3.39
N THR A 13 -30.65 20.11 -3.12
CA THR A 13 -30.06 21.06 -2.15
C THR A 13 -30.66 20.75 -0.76
N PRO A 14 -30.00 21.13 0.35
CA PRO A 14 -30.28 22.44 0.91
C PRO A 14 -29.09 23.16 1.59
N LYS A 15 -29.32 24.46 1.73
CA LYS A 15 -28.57 25.53 2.40
C LYS A 15 -28.66 25.41 3.93
N VAL A 16 -27.54 25.53 4.65
CA VAL A 16 -27.54 25.99 6.06
C VAL A 16 -26.31 26.86 6.30
N GLU A 17 -26.56 28.13 6.59
CA GLU A 17 -25.62 29.10 7.14
C GLU A 17 -25.50 28.90 8.65
N SER A 18 -24.29 28.97 9.20
CA SER A 18 -24.10 29.39 10.59
C SER A 18 -22.75 30.07 10.77
N ARG A 19 -22.84 31.39 10.94
CA ARG A 19 -21.83 32.37 11.34
C ARG A 19 -21.75 32.37 12.86
N PHE A 20 -20.57 32.20 13.46
CA PHE A 20 -20.15 32.85 14.72
C PHE A 20 -18.62 32.71 14.85
N GLU A 21 -17.93 33.84 14.72
CA GLU A 21 -16.58 34.05 15.27
C GLU A 21 -16.73 34.39 16.75
N GLU A 22 -15.79 33.94 17.59
CA GLU A 22 -15.16 34.83 18.57
C GLU A 22 -13.90 34.19 19.17
N ASP A 23 -12.89 35.05 19.28
CA ASP A 23 -11.54 34.84 19.76
C ASP A 23 -11.48 34.40 21.23
N LEU A 24 -10.41 33.68 21.60
CA LEU A 24 -9.65 33.96 22.83
C LEU A 24 -8.26 33.28 22.80
N LYS A 25 -7.31 34.02 23.36
CA LYS A 25 -5.87 34.01 23.17
C LYS A 25 -5.13 33.19 24.23
N ALA A 26 -4.10 32.47 23.76
CA ALA A 26 -2.85 32.05 24.40
C ALA A 26 -2.89 31.20 25.70
N THR A 27 -2.17 30.07 25.68
CA THR A 27 -1.06 29.77 26.61
C THR A 27 -0.13 28.75 25.94
N THR A 28 1.14 29.10 25.78
CA THR A 28 2.23 28.20 25.37
C THR A 28 2.45 27.19 26.50
N GLU A 29 2.48 25.90 26.16
CA GLU A 29 3.30 24.85 26.78
C GLU A 29 3.03 23.52 26.03
N ASN A 30 3.88 23.25 25.03
CA ASN A 30 4.32 21.91 24.57
C ASN A 30 3.34 20.72 24.75
N ALA A 31 2.44 20.59 23.78
CA ALA A 31 1.83 19.33 23.37
C ALA A 31 1.46 19.43 21.88
N GLU A 32 2.36 19.02 20.99
CA GLU A 32 2.01 18.82 19.58
C GLU A 32 1.26 17.48 19.44
N ASN A 33 0.04 17.46 19.98
CA ASN A 33 -0.98 16.51 19.55
C ASN A 33 -1.91 17.26 18.59
N VAL A 34 -1.43 17.43 17.37
CA VAL A 34 -2.19 18.00 16.27
C VAL A 34 -3.20 16.92 15.81
N SER A 35 -4.33 16.87 16.51
CA SER A 35 -5.53 16.18 16.06
C SER A 35 -6.20 17.03 14.99
N LEU A 36 -5.76 16.86 13.74
CA LEU A 36 -6.47 17.40 12.58
C LEU A 36 -7.30 16.27 11.94
N ASN A 37 -8.60 16.35 12.19
CA ASN A 37 -9.69 15.78 11.40
C ASN A 37 -9.57 14.30 11.00
N GLU A 38 -9.99 13.45 11.92
CA GLU A 38 -11.05 12.43 11.80
C GLU A 38 -11.76 12.23 10.43
N TYR A 39 -10.98 11.98 9.37
CA TYR A 39 -11.33 11.05 8.30
C TYR A 39 -10.61 9.71 8.51
N SER A 40 -10.32 9.41 9.78
CA SER A 40 -9.53 8.28 10.22
C SER A 40 -10.29 6.99 9.98
N ARG A 41 -10.12 6.41 8.77
CA ARG A 41 -10.36 4.99 8.58
C ARG A 41 -9.61 4.26 9.70
N PRO A 42 -10.22 3.25 10.34
CA PRO A 42 -9.51 2.46 11.34
C PRO A 42 -8.35 1.74 10.63
N GLN A 43 -7.13 2.29 10.70
CA GLN A 43 -5.93 1.55 10.36
C GLN A 43 -5.80 0.42 11.39
N ARG A 44 -6.20 -0.78 10.98
CA ARG A 44 -6.26 -1.96 11.85
C ARG A 44 -4.87 -2.40 12.31
N TYR A 45 -3.85 -2.13 11.50
CA TYR A 45 -2.46 -2.47 11.78
C TYR A 45 -1.62 -1.19 11.82
N PRO A 46 -0.94 -0.89 12.94
CA PRO A 46 -0.08 0.27 13.02
C PRO A 46 1.21 0.05 12.22
N PHE A 47 1.77 1.14 11.69
CA PHE A 47 3.10 1.10 11.09
C PHE A 47 4.18 0.73 12.13
N VAL A 48 5.16 -0.05 11.70
CA VAL A 48 6.27 -0.51 12.54
C VAL A 48 7.53 0.30 12.24
N SER A 49 8.31 0.64 13.27
CA SER A 49 9.56 1.38 13.10
C SER A 49 10.49 0.71 12.06
N PRO A 50 11.08 1.48 11.12
CA PRO A 50 12.01 0.98 10.12
C PRO A 50 13.18 0.17 10.70
N LYS A 51 13.60 0.48 11.94
CA LYS A 51 14.73 -0.18 12.61
C LYS A 51 14.44 -1.61 13.05
N VAL A 52 13.17 -1.99 13.18
CA VAL A 52 12.76 -3.35 13.58
C VAL A 52 13.03 -4.32 12.42
N SER A 53 13.59 -5.49 12.73
CA SER A 53 13.84 -6.56 11.76
C SER A 53 12.56 -7.27 11.36
N ASP A 54 12.49 -7.80 10.15
CA ASP A 54 11.26 -8.40 9.60
C ASP A 54 10.78 -9.62 10.40
N SER A 55 11.69 -10.38 10.99
CA SER A 55 11.39 -11.52 11.88
C SER A 55 10.60 -11.14 13.15
N GLN A 56 10.72 -9.88 13.59
CA GLN A 56 10.08 -9.36 14.80
C GLN A 56 8.75 -8.66 14.48
N LEU A 57 8.36 -8.58 13.21
CA LEU A 57 7.09 -7.98 12.80
C LEU A 57 5.89 -8.81 13.30
N PRO A 58 4.77 -8.15 13.65
CA PRO A 58 3.56 -8.84 14.05
C PRO A 58 3.05 -9.73 12.91
N PHE A 59 2.59 -10.92 13.26
CA PHE A 59 2.09 -11.87 12.27
C PHE A 59 0.64 -11.55 11.88
N ILE A 60 0.40 -11.39 10.58
CA ILE A 60 -0.91 -11.14 9.98
C ILE A 60 -1.26 -12.38 9.14
N PRO A 61 -2.38 -13.08 9.43
CA PRO A 61 -2.75 -14.27 8.69
C PRO A 61 -3.12 -13.91 7.24
N ALA A 62 -2.79 -14.79 6.29
CA ALA A 62 -3.05 -14.58 4.86
C ALA A 62 -4.53 -14.29 4.55
N THR A 63 -5.45 -14.84 5.34
CA THR A 63 -6.90 -14.57 5.22
C THR A 63 -7.25 -13.11 5.49
N GLU A 64 -6.54 -12.43 6.39
CA GLU A 64 -6.74 -11.01 6.67
C GLU A 64 -6.04 -10.14 5.62
N VAL A 65 -4.82 -10.51 5.20
CA VAL A 65 -4.11 -9.79 4.12
C VAL A 65 -4.96 -9.77 2.85
N ARG A 66 -5.59 -10.89 2.49
CA ARG A 66 -6.48 -10.98 1.31
C ARG A 66 -7.72 -10.09 1.40
N LYS A 67 -8.13 -9.66 2.60
CA LYS A 67 -9.20 -8.68 2.82
C LYS A 67 -8.68 -7.23 2.74
N GLY A 68 -7.38 -7.02 2.61
CA GLY A 68 -6.73 -5.71 2.43
C GLY A 68 -7.03 -5.01 1.11
N THR A 69 -8.14 -5.38 0.45
CA THR A 69 -8.83 -4.59 -0.57
C THR A 69 -10.00 -3.80 0.01
N SER A 70 -10.33 -4.02 1.28
CA SER A 70 -11.44 -3.37 1.99
C SER A 70 -10.93 -2.17 2.78
N SER A 71 -11.69 -1.07 2.76
CA SER A 71 -11.37 0.14 3.51
C SER A 71 -11.35 -0.05 5.04
N GLU A 72 -11.83 -1.19 5.54
CA GLU A 72 -11.92 -1.51 6.97
C GLU A 72 -10.62 -2.07 7.57
N VAL A 73 -9.74 -2.64 6.74
CA VAL A 73 -8.55 -3.40 7.21
C VAL A 73 -7.23 -2.65 6.93
N GLY A 74 -7.27 -1.56 6.18
CA GLY A 74 -6.13 -1.01 5.44
C GLY A 74 -6.44 -1.25 3.96
N GLY A 75 -6.84 -0.19 3.26
CA GLY A 75 -7.51 -0.27 1.96
C GLY A 75 -6.64 -0.86 0.85
N LEU A 76 -5.31 -0.87 1.04
CA LEU A 76 -4.36 -1.34 0.05
C LEU A 76 -3.16 -2.03 0.71
N LEU A 77 -3.33 -3.30 1.10
CA LEU A 77 -2.24 -4.12 1.61
C LEU A 77 -1.55 -4.89 0.48
N ILE A 78 -0.22 -4.90 0.45
CA ILE A 78 0.59 -5.74 -0.45
C ILE A 78 1.62 -6.54 0.33
N VAL A 79 2.15 -7.60 -0.28
CA VAL A 79 3.17 -8.45 0.33
C VAL A 79 4.43 -8.51 -0.53
N ILE A 80 5.57 -8.17 0.08
CA ILE A 80 6.91 -8.28 -0.50
C ILE A 80 7.78 -9.06 0.49
N ASP A 81 8.40 -10.15 0.06
CA ASP A 81 9.28 -11.04 0.84
C ASP A 81 8.68 -11.45 2.19
N GLU A 82 7.41 -11.90 2.17
CA GLU A 82 6.62 -12.26 3.37
C GLU A 82 6.31 -11.09 4.33
N VAL A 83 6.69 -9.86 4.00
CA VAL A 83 6.37 -8.65 4.77
C VAL A 83 5.14 -7.97 4.21
N VAL A 84 4.25 -7.51 5.08
CA VAL A 84 3.01 -6.82 4.73
C VAL A 84 3.23 -5.31 4.83
N TYR A 85 2.86 -4.62 3.76
CA TYR A 85 2.94 -3.16 3.63
C TYR A 85 1.55 -2.58 3.47
N ASP A 86 1.26 -1.50 4.19
CA ASP A 86 0.07 -0.69 3.94
C ASP A 86 0.45 0.46 3.01
N CYS A 87 -0.02 0.37 1.77
CA CYS A 87 0.23 1.36 0.74
C CYS A 87 -0.97 2.29 0.53
N THR A 88 -1.97 2.28 1.42
CA THR A 88 -3.23 3.03 1.22
C THR A 88 -2.98 4.52 0.98
N GLU A 89 -2.11 5.14 1.78
CA GLU A 89 -1.77 6.55 1.65
C GLU A 89 -0.71 6.79 0.56
N PHE A 90 0.21 5.83 0.39
CA PHE A 90 1.28 5.91 -0.60
C PHE A 90 0.79 5.72 -2.05
N ALA A 91 -0.42 5.20 -2.26
CA ALA A 91 -0.92 4.82 -3.57
C ALA A 91 -0.85 5.95 -4.61
N THR A 92 -1.20 7.17 -4.20
CA THR A 92 -1.21 8.37 -5.05
C THR A 92 0.18 8.95 -5.29
N GLU A 93 1.15 8.62 -4.43
CA GLU A 93 2.53 9.09 -4.51
C GLU A 93 3.45 8.10 -5.24
N HIS A 94 2.99 6.88 -5.48
CA HIS A 94 3.76 5.85 -6.16
C HIS A 94 4.11 6.27 -7.60
N PRO A 95 5.41 6.38 -7.97
CA PRO A 95 5.83 6.86 -9.30
C PRO A 95 5.34 5.99 -10.47
N GLY A 96 5.09 4.70 -10.23
CA GLY A 96 4.51 3.78 -11.22
C GLY A 96 3.00 3.91 -11.40
N GLY A 97 2.35 4.78 -10.62
CA GLY A 97 0.90 4.99 -10.57
C GLY A 97 0.18 4.10 -9.55
N GLU A 98 -0.96 4.59 -9.07
CA GLU A 98 -1.84 3.93 -8.09
C GLU A 98 -2.33 2.57 -8.59
N GLY A 99 -2.74 2.49 -9.86
CA GLY A 99 -3.34 1.28 -10.43
C GLY A 99 -2.44 0.03 -10.39
N ILE A 100 -1.12 0.20 -10.32
CA ILE A 100 -0.19 -0.91 -10.12
C ILE A 100 -0.37 -1.52 -8.72
N LEU A 101 -0.40 -0.68 -7.69
CA LEU A 101 -0.59 -1.13 -6.31
C LEU A 101 -1.99 -1.73 -6.11
N GLU A 102 -3.03 -1.09 -6.65
CA GLU A 102 -4.41 -1.61 -6.63
C GLU A 102 -4.52 -3.01 -7.26
N GLY A 103 -3.80 -3.26 -8.35
CA GLY A 103 -3.72 -4.56 -8.99
C GLY A 103 -3.18 -5.66 -8.06
N PHE A 104 -2.34 -5.30 -7.10
CA PHE A 104 -1.74 -6.20 -6.10
C PHE A 104 -2.41 -6.17 -4.74
N ALA A 105 -3.50 -5.42 -4.56
CA ALA A 105 -4.24 -5.38 -3.30
C ALA A 105 -4.55 -6.80 -2.77
N GLY A 106 -4.18 -7.04 -1.52
CA GLY A 106 -4.29 -8.31 -0.80
C GLY A 106 -3.46 -9.47 -1.35
N SER A 107 -2.42 -9.20 -2.14
CA SER A 107 -1.64 -10.21 -2.87
C SER A 107 -0.13 -10.05 -2.66
N GLU A 108 0.59 -11.11 -2.98
CA GLU A 108 2.06 -11.11 -3.00
C GLU A 108 2.58 -10.62 -4.35
N CYS A 109 3.68 -9.86 -4.34
CA CYS A 109 4.22 -9.19 -5.52
C CYS A 109 5.76 -9.05 -5.53
N SER A 110 6.49 -9.90 -4.79
CA SER A 110 7.94 -9.72 -4.60
C SER A 110 8.71 -9.78 -5.90
N TRP A 111 8.41 -10.75 -6.77
CA TRP A 111 9.15 -10.87 -8.04
C TRP A 111 8.93 -9.65 -8.93
N GLN A 112 7.73 -9.07 -8.95
CA GLN A 112 7.44 -7.85 -9.69
C GLN A 112 8.13 -6.65 -9.06
N PHE A 113 8.11 -6.55 -7.72
CA PHE A 113 8.81 -5.50 -7.01
C PHE A 113 10.29 -5.47 -7.40
N TRP A 114 10.99 -6.62 -7.29
CA TRP A 114 12.40 -6.75 -7.61
C TRP A 114 12.75 -6.62 -9.09
N GLN A 115 11.77 -6.74 -9.99
CA GLN A 115 11.98 -6.48 -11.42
C GLN A 115 12.12 -4.97 -11.72
N PHE A 116 11.50 -4.11 -10.90
CA PHE A 116 11.43 -2.66 -11.14
C PHE A 116 12.10 -1.81 -10.05
N HIS A 117 12.38 -2.38 -8.88
CA HIS A 117 12.91 -1.67 -7.70
C HIS A 117 14.17 -2.36 -7.17
N GLY A 118 15.06 -1.55 -6.60
CA GLY A 118 16.26 -2.03 -5.91
C GLY A 118 16.17 -1.87 -4.39
N MET A 119 17.29 -2.11 -3.74
CA MET A 119 17.42 -2.02 -2.27
C MET A 119 17.12 -0.62 -1.73
N LYS A 120 17.40 0.43 -2.52
CA LYS A 120 17.19 1.82 -2.08
C LYS A 120 15.71 2.13 -1.92
N GLU A 121 14.91 1.73 -2.90
CA GLU A 121 13.45 1.90 -2.87
C GLU A 121 12.85 1.03 -1.76
N MET A 122 13.40 -0.18 -1.55
CA MET A 122 12.99 -1.03 -0.44
C MET A 122 13.24 -0.38 0.93
N GLU A 123 14.41 0.26 1.12
CA GLU A 123 14.73 0.93 2.39
C GLU A 123 13.78 2.10 2.67
N VAL A 124 13.40 2.87 1.64
CA VAL A 124 12.36 3.92 1.76
C VAL A 124 11.01 3.30 2.13
N GLY A 125 10.64 2.20 1.49
CA GLY A 125 9.38 1.49 1.73
C GLY A 125 9.25 0.87 3.12
N ARG A 126 10.33 0.76 3.91
CA ARG A 126 10.29 0.17 5.26
C ARG A 126 9.37 0.91 6.23
N ILE A 127 9.09 2.19 5.96
CA ILE A 127 8.15 3.00 6.76
C ILE A 127 6.71 2.51 6.62
N LEU A 128 6.38 1.81 5.52
CA LEU A 128 5.03 1.34 5.21
C LEU A 128 4.76 -0.05 5.80
N ARG A 129 5.71 -0.66 6.50
CA ARG A 129 5.57 -2.01 7.05
C ARG A 129 4.57 -2.01 8.20
N VAL A 130 3.67 -2.98 8.17
CA VAL A 130 2.67 -3.20 9.23
C VAL A 130 2.76 -4.58 9.86
N GLY A 131 3.39 -5.55 9.20
CA GLY A 131 3.50 -6.91 9.74
C GLY A 131 4.24 -7.87 8.82
N ARG A 132 4.21 -9.16 9.16
CA ARG A 132 4.66 -10.27 8.32
C ARG A 132 3.53 -11.27 8.13
N THR A 133 3.56 -12.03 7.05
CA THR A 133 2.54 -13.04 6.72
C THR A 133 3.18 -14.29 6.14
N LYS A 134 2.37 -15.31 5.85
CA LYS A 134 2.81 -16.52 5.17
C LYS A 134 1.68 -17.12 4.36
N GLY A 135 1.98 -17.60 3.16
CA GLY A 135 1.01 -18.29 2.31
C GLY A 135 0.06 -17.36 1.54
N VAL A 136 0.39 -16.07 1.40
CA VAL A 136 -0.26 -15.19 0.42
C VAL A 136 0.33 -15.50 -0.95
N MET A 137 -0.54 -15.72 -1.94
CA MET A 137 -0.13 -16.08 -3.29
C MET A 137 0.03 -14.85 -4.17
N ASN A 138 0.98 -14.92 -5.11
CA ASN A 138 1.06 -13.98 -6.22
C ASN A 138 -0.07 -14.25 -7.23
N LYS A 139 -0.63 -13.18 -7.80
CA LYS A 139 -1.60 -13.27 -8.90
C LYS A 139 -0.94 -13.67 -10.23
N TYR A 140 0.35 -13.39 -10.38
CA TYR A 140 1.08 -13.60 -11.63
C TYR A 140 2.28 -14.52 -11.38
N ALA A 141 2.46 -15.49 -12.28
CA ALA A 141 3.62 -16.37 -12.24
C ALA A 141 4.89 -15.61 -12.65
N GLU A 142 6.01 -15.87 -11.96
CA GLU A 142 7.30 -15.31 -12.35
C GLU A 142 7.70 -15.85 -13.73
N PRO A 143 8.11 -14.97 -14.68
CA PRO A 143 8.56 -15.40 -15.99
C PRO A 143 9.83 -16.25 -15.87
N VAL A 144 9.92 -17.29 -16.70
CA VAL A 144 11.09 -18.17 -16.73
C VAL A 144 12.31 -17.36 -17.17
N LYS A 145 13.30 -17.21 -16.29
CA LYS A 145 14.57 -16.56 -16.62
C LYS A 145 15.39 -17.50 -17.50
N TRP A 146 15.35 -17.26 -18.80
CA TRP A 146 16.23 -17.94 -19.76
C TRP A 146 17.67 -17.43 -19.60
N VAL A 147 18.40 -18.04 -18.68
CA VAL A 147 19.84 -17.81 -18.53
C VAL A 147 20.57 -18.68 -19.55
N GLY A 148 21.10 -18.04 -20.60
CA GLY A 148 22.07 -18.59 -21.54
C GLY A 148 21.86 -20.06 -21.90
N LEU A 149 21.06 -20.32 -22.95
CA LEU A 149 21.15 -21.58 -23.67
C LEU A 149 22.56 -21.66 -24.27
N LYS A 150 23.56 -22.09 -23.49
CA LYS A 150 24.79 -22.64 -24.07
C LYS A 150 24.31 -23.88 -24.81
N THR A 151 24.27 -23.78 -26.13
CA THR A 151 24.30 -24.90 -27.04
C THR A 151 25.34 -25.88 -26.52
N LEU A 152 24.89 -27.05 -26.09
CA LEU A 152 25.73 -28.16 -25.67
C LEU A 152 26.38 -28.71 -26.94
N GLY A 153 27.38 -28.02 -27.49
CA GLY A 153 27.91 -28.35 -28.82
C GLY A 153 28.97 -27.42 -29.43
N ASP A 154 29.14 -26.17 -28.98
CA ASP A 154 30.11 -25.26 -29.61
C ASP A 154 31.54 -25.48 -29.05
N ASN A 155 32.08 -26.67 -29.34
CA ASN A 155 33.51 -26.97 -29.28
C ASN A 155 34.08 -26.86 -30.70
N ASP A 156 34.18 -25.65 -31.25
CA ASP A 156 34.95 -25.41 -32.46
C ASP A 156 36.22 -24.62 -32.13
N TRP A 157 37.32 -25.39 -32.03
CA TRP A 157 38.73 -25.07 -32.30
C TRP A 157 39.35 -23.79 -31.72
#